data_AF-A0A533W671-F1
#
_entry.id   AF-A0A533W671-F1
#
_cell.length_a   1.000
_cell.length_b   1.000
_cell.length_c   1.000
_cell.angle_alpha   90.00
_cell.angle_beta   90.00
_cell.angle_gamma   90.00
#
_symmetry.space_group_name_H-M   'P 1'
#
loop_
_entity.id
_entity.type
_entity.pdbx_description
1 polymer ?
#
loop_
_entity_poly.entity_id
_entity_poly.type
_entity_poly.pdbx_seq_one_letter_code
_entity_poly.pdbx_strand_id
1 'polypeptide(L)'
;MPKVPIRSLDDFSIWYTPGVAAVSKLIQRGIELSFEYTNRWNTIAIITDGSRVLGLGKIGPEAALPVMEGKSLIYKYLGGVDAYPLPIRVTDVEKFVDTVSSLEPALGGINLEDIESPKCFEILERLRGRLTIPVWHDDQQGTAGVILAAIYNSLELTERKIGETRI
;
A
#
# COMPACT_ATOMS: atom_id res chain seq x y z
N MET A 1 -15.26 6.01 -6.95
CA MET A 1 -16.09 6.97 -7.71
C MET A 1 -15.18 7.82 -8.59
N PRO A 2 -15.64 8.29 -9.77
CA PRO A 2 -14.92 9.29 -10.56
C PRO A 2 -14.67 10.57 -9.73
N LYS A 3 -13.49 11.17 -9.91
CA LYS A 3 -13.07 12.41 -9.21
C LYS A 3 -13.08 13.64 -10.11
N VAL A 4 -13.73 13.51 -11.26
CA VAL A 4 -13.79 14.52 -12.31
C VAL A 4 -15.26 14.86 -12.59
N PRO A 5 -15.57 16.09 -13.04
CA PRO A 5 -16.92 16.44 -13.43
C PRO A 5 -17.35 15.65 -14.66
N ILE A 6 -18.50 14.98 -14.56
CA ILE A 6 -19.19 14.33 -15.68
C ILE A 6 -20.62 14.88 -15.66
N ARG A 7 -20.89 15.87 -16.51
CA ARG A 7 -22.15 16.64 -16.58
C ARG A 7 -22.97 16.26 -17.80
N SER A 8 -22.31 15.82 -18.86
CA SER A 8 -22.94 15.35 -20.09
C SER A 8 -22.07 14.31 -20.80
N LEU A 9 -22.59 13.72 -21.88
CA LEU A 9 -21.82 12.79 -22.72
C LEU A 9 -20.61 13.48 -23.40
N ASP A 10 -20.67 14.79 -23.62
CA ASP A 10 -19.58 15.53 -24.28
C ASP A 10 -18.30 15.55 -23.44
N ASP A 11 -18.41 15.47 -22.10
CA ASP A 11 -17.24 15.44 -21.20
C ASP A 11 -16.37 14.18 -21.41
N PHE A 12 -16.92 13.10 -21.98
CA PHE A 12 -16.14 11.91 -22.31
C PHE A 12 -15.12 12.16 -23.43
N SER A 13 -15.32 13.18 -24.26
CA SER A 13 -14.31 13.57 -25.26
C SER A 13 -13.02 14.09 -24.62
N ILE A 14 -13.09 14.57 -23.37
CA ILE A 14 -11.95 15.03 -22.55
C ILE A 14 -11.40 13.86 -21.73
N TRP A 15 -12.26 13.20 -20.94
CA TRP A 15 -11.84 12.17 -19.99
C TRP A 15 -11.54 10.81 -20.62
N TYR A 16 -11.99 10.60 -21.86
CA TYR A 16 -11.78 9.39 -22.63
C TYR A 16 -11.43 9.75 -24.08
N THR A 17 -11.83 8.93 -25.05
CA THR A 17 -11.53 9.17 -26.47
C THR A 17 -12.26 10.40 -26.99
N PRO A 18 -11.58 11.31 -27.71
CA PRO A 18 -10.18 11.23 -28.13
C PRO A 18 -9.16 11.88 -27.16
N GLY A 19 -9.59 12.72 -26.22
CA GLY A 19 -8.73 13.57 -25.38
C GLY A 19 -7.67 12.81 -24.56
N VAL A 20 -8.04 11.64 -24.01
CA VAL A 20 -7.13 10.81 -23.19
C VAL A 20 -5.85 10.41 -23.93
N ALA A 21 -5.87 10.34 -25.26
CA ALA A 21 -4.69 10.00 -26.06
C ALA A 21 -3.54 11.02 -25.91
N ALA A 22 -3.85 12.29 -25.64
CA ALA A 22 -2.83 13.31 -25.38
C ALA A 22 -2.08 13.02 -24.09
N VAL A 23 -2.80 12.65 -23.02
CA VAL A 23 -2.22 12.27 -21.72
C VAL A 23 -1.35 11.02 -21.87
N SER A 24 -1.82 9.99 -22.57
CA SER A 24 -1.03 8.78 -22.83
C SER A 24 0.29 9.08 -23.55
N LYS A 25 0.28 9.99 -24.54
CA LYS A 25 1.51 10.43 -25.25
C LYS A 25 2.47 11.21 -24.35
N LEU A 26 1.96 11.99 -23.41
CA LEU A 26 2.80 12.69 -22.43
C LEU A 26 3.49 11.68 -21.51
N ILE A 27 2.74 10.75 -20.92
CA ILE A 27 3.31 9.71 -20.03
C ILE A 27 4.29 8.80 -20.79
N GLN A 28 4.03 8.50 -22.07
CA GLN A 28 4.99 7.75 -22.90
C GLN A 28 6.35 8.46 -23.02
N ARG A 29 6.38 9.79 -23.01
CA ARG A 29 7.61 10.59 -23.08
C ARG A 29 8.29 10.73 -21.71
N GLY A 30 7.58 10.50 -20.61
CA GLY A 30 8.11 10.55 -19.26
C GLY A 30 7.20 9.81 -18.29
N ILE A 31 7.62 8.62 -17.85
CA ILE A 31 6.79 7.72 -17.02
C ILE A 31 6.39 8.35 -15.68
N GLU A 32 7.20 9.26 -15.14
CA GLU A 32 6.92 9.98 -13.89
C GLU A 32 5.68 10.89 -14.01
N LEU A 33 5.33 11.33 -15.22
CA LEU A 33 4.10 12.09 -15.44
C LEU A 33 2.83 11.27 -15.15
N SER A 34 2.95 9.95 -14.96
CA SER A 34 1.86 9.13 -14.42
C SER A 34 1.44 9.56 -13.01
N PHE A 35 2.35 10.10 -12.19
CA PHE A 35 2.01 10.66 -10.89
C PHE A 35 1.23 11.98 -11.02
N GLU A 36 1.52 12.79 -12.04
CA GLU A 36 0.83 14.07 -12.26
C GLU A 36 -0.56 13.88 -12.88
N TYR A 37 -0.66 13.04 -13.92
CA TYR A 37 -1.86 12.95 -14.74
C TYR A 37 -2.80 11.78 -14.42
N THR A 38 -2.49 10.97 -13.41
CA THR A 38 -3.34 9.84 -13.02
C THR A 38 -3.55 9.80 -11.50
N ASN A 39 -4.39 8.88 -11.02
CA ASN A 39 -4.56 8.67 -9.58
C ASN A 39 -3.35 8.01 -8.90
N ARG A 40 -2.30 7.63 -9.64
CA ARG A 40 -1.12 6.92 -9.12
C ARG A 40 -0.50 7.62 -7.90
N TRP A 41 -0.47 8.96 -7.86
CA TRP A 41 0.09 9.73 -6.74
C TRP A 41 -0.58 9.50 -5.39
N ASN A 42 -1.84 9.07 -5.37
CA ASN A 42 -2.61 8.85 -4.13
C ASN A 42 -3.13 7.42 -3.99
N THR A 43 -2.73 6.51 -4.89
CA THR A 43 -3.27 5.15 -4.94
C THR A 43 -2.24 4.16 -4.41
N ILE A 44 -2.62 3.35 -3.44
CA ILE A 44 -1.81 2.25 -2.93
C ILE A 44 -2.56 0.92 -3.04
N ALA A 45 -1.84 -0.19 -3.04
CA ALA A 45 -2.44 -1.51 -2.87
C ALA A 45 -2.13 -2.08 -1.48
N ILE A 46 -3.16 -2.64 -0.84
CA ILE A 46 -3.03 -3.44 0.38
C ILE A 46 -2.91 -4.90 -0.05
N ILE A 47 -1.70 -5.45 0.03
CA ILE A 47 -1.37 -6.80 -0.44
C ILE A 47 -1.28 -7.75 0.75
N THR A 48 -1.98 -8.87 0.65
CA THR A 48 -1.88 -10.01 1.56
C THR A 48 -2.02 -11.31 0.77
N ASP A 49 -1.46 -12.41 1.26
CA ASP A 49 -1.82 -13.76 0.81
C ASP A 49 -2.78 -14.48 1.77
N GLY A 50 -3.20 -13.79 2.84
CA GLY A 50 -4.05 -14.32 3.89
C GLY A 50 -3.38 -15.40 4.75
N SER A 51 -2.04 -15.42 4.80
CA SER A 51 -1.30 -16.39 5.61
C SER A 51 -1.29 -16.08 7.10
N ARG A 52 -1.51 -14.83 7.51
CA ARG A 52 -1.56 -14.44 8.92
C ARG A 52 -2.57 -13.33 9.19
N VAL A 53 -3.85 -13.60 8.97
CA VAL A 53 -4.91 -12.60 9.16
C VAL A 53 -5.25 -12.48 10.63
N LEU A 54 -4.95 -11.31 11.24
CA LEU A 54 -5.27 -11.01 12.64
C LEU A 54 -4.87 -12.16 13.60
N GLY A 55 -5.76 -12.48 14.55
CA GLY A 55 -5.65 -13.67 15.41
C GLY A 55 -6.14 -14.96 14.75
N LEU A 56 -6.69 -14.91 13.53
CA LEU A 56 -7.33 -16.06 12.86
C LEU A 56 -6.30 -16.98 12.18
N GLY A 57 -5.11 -16.46 11.85
CA GLY A 57 -4.06 -17.24 11.21
C GLY A 57 -4.28 -17.39 9.71
N LYS A 58 -3.95 -18.57 9.17
CA LYS A 58 -3.94 -18.85 7.74
C LYS A 58 -5.35 -19.19 7.23
N ILE A 59 -6.11 -18.16 6.92
CA ILE A 59 -7.50 -18.29 6.41
C ILE A 59 -7.60 -18.12 4.88
N GLY A 60 -6.50 -17.71 4.23
CA GLY A 60 -6.42 -17.53 2.78
C GLY A 60 -6.90 -16.17 2.29
N PRO A 61 -6.63 -15.84 1.02
CA PRO A 61 -6.75 -14.48 0.49
C PRO A 61 -8.20 -13.97 0.43
N GLU A 62 -9.17 -14.81 0.06
CA GLU A 62 -10.58 -14.38 0.02
C GLU A 62 -11.12 -14.04 1.41
N ALA A 63 -10.78 -14.85 2.41
CA ALA A 63 -11.23 -14.61 3.78
C ALA A 63 -10.51 -13.42 4.44
N ALA A 64 -9.36 -13.01 3.91
CA ALA A 64 -8.64 -11.80 4.32
C ALA A 64 -9.29 -10.51 3.78
N LEU A 65 -10.05 -10.60 2.67
CA LEU A 65 -10.57 -9.42 1.96
C LEU A 65 -11.33 -8.43 2.86
N PRO A 66 -12.24 -8.85 3.77
CA PRO A 66 -12.94 -7.91 4.65
C PRO A 66 -11.99 -7.11 5.56
N VAL A 67 -10.89 -7.71 6.00
CA VAL A 67 -9.86 -7.02 6.81
C VAL A 67 -9.13 -5.99 5.95
N MET A 68 -8.77 -6.35 4.72
CA MET A 68 -8.11 -5.43 3.77
C MET A 68 -9.03 -4.26 3.36
N GLU A 69 -10.33 -4.51 3.18
CA GLU A 69 -11.34 -3.46 2.95
C GLU A 69 -11.45 -2.54 4.16
N GLY A 70 -11.45 -3.09 5.37
CA GLY A 70 -11.41 -2.33 6.62
C GLY A 70 -10.18 -1.42 6.72
N LYS A 71 -8.99 -1.92 6.36
CA LYS A 71 -7.79 -1.08 6.28
C LYS A 71 -7.88 -0.02 5.20
N SER A 72 -8.47 -0.34 4.05
CA SER A 72 -8.68 0.62 2.97
C SER A 72 -9.55 1.79 3.41
N LEU A 73 -10.60 1.52 4.20
CA LEU A 73 -11.43 2.55 4.83
C LEU A 73 -10.60 3.47 5.75
N ILE A 74 -9.73 2.90 6.59
CA ILE A 74 -8.88 3.66 7.51
C ILE A 74 -7.92 4.57 6.73
N TYR A 75 -7.23 4.05 5.72
CA TYR A 75 -6.38 4.83 4.83
C TYR A 75 -7.13 6.01 4.21
N LYS A 76 -8.36 5.76 3.73
CA LYS A 76 -9.14 6.80 3.09
C LYS A 76 -9.62 7.85 4.07
N TYR A 77 -10.16 7.43 5.21
CA TYR A 77 -10.81 8.31 6.17
C TYR A 77 -9.81 9.13 6.99
N LEU A 78 -8.71 8.52 7.44
CA LEU A 78 -7.72 9.18 8.29
C LEU A 78 -6.56 9.78 7.49
N GLY A 79 -6.16 9.15 6.39
CA GLY A 79 -4.98 9.55 5.60
C GLY A 79 -5.29 10.22 4.26
N GLY A 80 -6.56 10.21 3.81
CA GLY A 80 -6.93 10.70 2.48
C GLY A 80 -6.44 9.82 1.31
N VAL A 81 -5.81 8.68 1.59
CA VAL A 81 -5.18 7.79 0.61
C VAL A 81 -6.21 6.86 -0.04
N ASP A 82 -6.15 6.66 -1.36
CA ASP A 82 -6.98 5.68 -2.05
C ASP A 82 -6.31 4.31 -2.01
N ALA A 83 -6.58 3.56 -0.95
CA ALA A 83 -6.09 2.20 -0.81
C ALA A 83 -7.04 1.19 -1.46
N TYR A 84 -6.50 0.30 -2.28
CA TYR A 84 -7.24 -0.79 -2.90
C TYR A 84 -6.87 -2.12 -2.23
N PRO A 85 -7.84 -2.89 -1.70
CA PRO A 85 -7.57 -4.20 -1.12
C PRO A 85 -7.31 -5.21 -2.24
N LEU A 86 -6.13 -5.83 -2.22
CA LEU A 86 -5.72 -6.77 -3.26
C LEU A 86 -5.07 -8.03 -2.66
N PRO A 87 -5.87 -8.93 -2.06
CA PRO A 87 -5.40 -10.25 -1.68
C PRO A 87 -4.95 -11.04 -2.92
N ILE A 88 -3.82 -11.73 -2.83
CA ILE A 88 -3.26 -12.52 -3.93
C ILE A 88 -3.12 -13.99 -3.55
N ARG A 89 -3.40 -14.89 -4.49
CA ARG A 89 -3.27 -16.33 -4.31
C ARG A 89 -1.86 -16.80 -4.68
N VAL A 90 -0.87 -16.31 -3.97
CA VAL A 90 0.55 -16.66 -4.18
C VAL A 90 1.23 -16.87 -2.84
N THR A 91 1.77 -18.07 -2.61
CA THR A 91 2.41 -18.43 -1.33
C THR A 91 3.93 -18.53 -1.41
N ASP A 92 4.46 -18.70 -2.63
CA ASP A 92 5.90 -18.73 -2.90
C ASP A 92 6.47 -17.31 -2.92
N VAL A 93 7.61 -17.08 -2.25
CA VAL A 93 8.19 -15.75 -2.07
C VAL A 93 8.59 -15.12 -3.39
N GLU A 94 9.25 -15.87 -4.28
CA GLU A 94 9.69 -15.34 -5.57
C GLU A 94 8.48 -14.89 -6.39
N LYS A 95 7.49 -15.78 -6.54
CA LYS A 95 6.26 -15.46 -7.28
C LYS A 95 5.50 -14.31 -6.64
N PHE A 96 5.50 -14.19 -5.32
CA PHE A 96 4.87 -13.09 -4.61
C PHE A 96 5.56 -11.77 -4.99
N VAL A 97 6.89 -11.73 -4.88
CA VAL A 97 7.70 -10.56 -5.21
C VAL A 97 7.50 -10.18 -6.68
N ASP A 98 7.55 -11.13 -7.61
CA ASP A 98 7.31 -10.88 -9.05
C ASP A 98 5.90 -10.33 -9.32
N THR A 99 4.89 -10.98 -8.74
CA THR A 99 3.49 -10.57 -8.90
C THR A 99 3.30 -9.14 -8.42
N VAL A 100 3.74 -8.83 -7.21
CA VAL A 100 3.60 -7.50 -6.62
C VAL A 100 4.43 -6.46 -7.38
N SER A 101 5.63 -6.81 -7.83
CA SER A 101 6.48 -5.91 -8.62
C SER A 101 5.84 -5.53 -9.95
N SER A 102 5.09 -6.44 -10.58
CA SER A 102 4.39 -6.15 -11.84
C SER A 102 3.28 -5.09 -11.70
N LEU A 103 2.82 -4.80 -10.48
CA LEU A 103 1.76 -3.84 -10.19
C LEU A 103 2.28 -2.39 -10.06
N GLU A 104 3.60 -2.19 -9.95
CA GLU A 104 4.23 -0.88 -9.71
C GLU A 104 3.77 0.25 -10.65
N PRO A 105 3.54 0.03 -11.97
CA PRO A 105 3.07 1.10 -12.85
C PRO A 105 1.70 1.67 -12.49
N ALA A 106 0.87 0.93 -11.76
CA ALA A 106 -0.48 1.33 -11.37
C ALA A 106 -0.55 2.03 -10.00
N LEU A 107 0.53 1.96 -9.21
CA LEU A 107 0.51 2.30 -7.79
C LEU A 107 1.55 3.37 -7.45
N GLY A 108 1.24 4.18 -6.44
CA GLY A 108 2.18 5.10 -5.79
C GLY A 108 2.79 4.55 -4.50
N GLY A 109 2.32 3.40 -4.02
CA GLY A 109 2.89 2.71 -2.88
C GLY A 109 2.25 1.34 -2.64
N ILE A 110 2.90 0.54 -1.79
CA ILE A 110 2.46 -0.82 -1.43
C ILE A 110 2.41 -0.96 0.08
N ASN A 111 1.27 -1.42 0.58
CA ASN A 111 1.05 -1.82 1.96
C ASN A 111 1.03 -3.35 2.04
N LEU A 112 2.09 -3.98 2.56
CA LEU A 112 2.05 -5.40 2.92
C LEU A 112 1.31 -5.60 4.23
N GLU A 113 0.49 -6.64 4.29
CA GLU A 113 -0.46 -6.86 5.38
C GLU A 113 -0.70 -8.33 5.69
N ASP A 114 -0.75 -8.69 6.98
CA ASP A 114 -1.23 -10.01 7.43
C ASP A 114 -0.50 -11.20 6.74
N ILE A 115 0.82 -11.06 6.57
CA ILE A 115 1.70 -12.07 5.95
C ILE A 115 2.50 -12.80 7.04
N GLU A 116 2.54 -14.13 6.99
CA GLU A 116 3.21 -14.94 8.00
C GLU A 116 4.73 -14.71 8.07
N SER A 117 5.27 -14.82 9.27
CA SER A 117 6.72 -14.90 9.51
C SER A 117 7.23 -16.33 9.23
N PRO A 118 8.47 -16.52 8.73
CA PRO A 118 9.50 -15.49 8.49
C PRO A 118 9.46 -14.86 7.08
N LYS A 119 8.61 -15.35 6.17
CA LYS A 119 8.66 -14.92 4.75
C LYS A 119 8.35 -13.45 4.55
N CYS A 120 7.56 -12.83 5.43
CA CYS A 120 7.23 -11.41 5.36
C CYS A 120 8.46 -10.49 5.43
N PHE A 121 9.56 -10.93 6.06
CA PHE A 121 10.82 -10.18 6.10
C PHE A 121 11.51 -10.16 4.73
N GLU A 122 11.68 -11.34 4.12
CA GLU A 122 12.30 -11.45 2.79
C GLU A 122 11.46 -10.74 1.72
N ILE A 123 10.13 -10.89 1.76
CA ILE A 123 9.22 -10.20 0.84
C ILE A 123 9.41 -8.68 0.94
N LEU A 124 9.39 -8.12 2.15
CA LEU A 124 9.56 -6.68 2.37
C LEU A 124 10.92 -6.19 1.86
N GLU A 125 12.00 -6.89 2.22
CA GLU A 125 13.35 -6.53 1.80
C GLU A 125 13.51 -6.54 0.27
N ARG A 126 13.06 -7.62 -0.38
CA ARG A 126 13.19 -7.77 -1.82
C ARG A 126 12.34 -6.79 -2.61
N LEU A 127 11.11 -6.51 -2.16
CA LEU A 127 10.27 -5.50 -2.79
C LEU A 127 10.86 -4.09 -2.63
N ARG A 128 11.38 -3.74 -1.44
CA ARG A 128 12.06 -2.45 -1.25
C ARG A 128 13.33 -2.29 -2.09
N GLY A 129 14.03 -3.40 -2.38
CA GLY A 129 15.21 -3.38 -3.24
C GLY A 129 14.88 -3.32 -4.74
N ARG A 130 13.68 -3.73 -5.15
CA ARG A 130 13.28 -3.85 -6.56
C ARG A 130 12.43 -2.70 -7.06
N LEU A 131 11.58 -2.12 -6.22
CA LEU A 131 10.61 -1.10 -6.63
C LEU A 131 11.15 0.31 -6.42
N THR A 132 10.68 1.23 -7.26
CA THR A 132 10.93 2.67 -7.15
C THR A 132 9.88 3.38 -6.29
N ILE A 133 8.73 2.74 -6.04
CA ILE A 133 7.69 3.20 -5.12
C ILE A 133 7.91 2.67 -3.69
N PRO A 134 7.44 3.39 -2.65
CA PRO A 134 7.56 2.94 -1.27
C PRO A 134 6.80 1.63 -1.04
N VAL A 135 7.46 0.70 -0.34
CA VAL A 135 6.88 -0.54 0.16
C VAL A 135 7.04 -0.56 1.67
N TRP A 136 5.93 -0.73 2.37
CA TRP A 136 5.92 -0.86 3.82
C TRP A 136 5.30 -2.20 4.24
N HIS A 137 5.44 -2.56 5.51
CA HIS A 137 4.65 -3.64 6.12
C HIS A 137 4.08 -3.17 7.46
N ASP A 138 2.76 -3.13 7.60
CA ASP A 138 2.12 -2.48 8.75
C ASP A 138 2.39 -3.27 10.05
N ASP A 139 2.21 -4.60 10.04
CA ASP A 139 2.46 -5.44 11.23
C ASP A 139 3.90 -5.32 11.77
N GLN A 140 4.88 -5.00 10.91
CA GLN A 140 6.27 -4.81 11.30
C GLN A 140 6.55 -3.35 11.68
N GLN A 141 6.46 -2.46 10.69
CA GLN A 141 6.93 -1.08 10.81
C GLN A 141 5.88 -0.18 11.47
N GLY A 142 4.59 -0.39 11.20
CA GLY A 142 3.50 0.33 11.85
C GLY A 142 3.47 0.04 13.35
N THR A 143 3.51 -1.25 13.73
CA THR A 143 3.60 -1.69 15.13
C THR A 143 4.84 -1.12 15.82
N ALA A 144 6.03 -1.22 15.20
CA ALA A 144 7.25 -0.66 15.77
C ALA A 144 7.17 0.85 15.96
N GLY A 145 6.56 1.58 15.01
CA GLY A 145 6.39 3.03 15.07
C GLY A 145 5.53 3.47 16.25
N VAL A 146 4.36 2.84 16.46
CA VAL A 146 3.47 3.19 17.58
C VAL A 146 4.06 2.77 18.94
N ILE A 147 4.77 1.64 19.00
CA ILE A 147 5.49 1.21 20.21
C ILE A 147 6.59 2.22 20.56
N LEU A 148 7.37 2.66 19.57
CA LEU A 148 8.43 3.64 19.79
C LEU A 148 7.86 4.95 20.32
N ALA A 149 6.77 5.45 19.73
CA ALA A 149 6.06 6.64 20.24
C ALA A 149 5.58 6.46 21.69
N ALA A 150 5.03 5.29 22.03
CA ALA A 150 4.60 4.98 23.39
C ALA A 150 5.78 4.95 24.38
N ILE A 151 6.93 4.40 23.97
CA ILE A 151 8.16 4.38 24.78
C ILE A 151 8.66 5.80 25.03
N TYR A 152 8.72 6.66 24.00
CA TYR A 152 9.15 8.05 24.17
C TYR A 152 8.29 8.79 25.20
N ASN A 153 6.96 8.70 25.07
CA ASN A 153 6.05 9.32 26.04
C ASN A 153 6.22 8.73 27.45
N SER A 154 6.44 7.42 27.55
CA SER A 154 6.64 6.75 28.84
C SER A 154 7.95 7.19 29.52
N LEU A 155 9.03 7.38 28.74
CA LEU A 155 10.31 7.86 29.25
C LEU A 155 10.17 9.30 29.76
N GLU A 156 9.48 10.17 29.02
CA GLU A 156 9.21 11.55 29.43
C GLU A 156 8.41 11.60 30.73
N LEU A 157 7.30 10.87 30.82
CA LEU A 157 6.44 10.83 32.01
C LEU A 157 7.10 10.22 33.25
N THR A 158 8.15 9.42 33.07
CA THR A 158 8.89 8.78 34.15
C THR A 158 10.27 9.39 34.39
N GLU A 159 10.56 10.52 33.73
CA GLU A 159 11.84 11.24 33.82
C GLU A 159 13.07 10.36 33.54
N ARG A 160 12.91 9.34 32.69
CA ARG A 160 13.98 8.42 32.29
C ARG A 160 14.56 8.81 30.94
N LYS A 161 15.83 8.48 30.71
CA LYS A 161 16.52 8.76 29.44
C LYS A 161 16.56 7.55 28.53
N ILE A 162 16.42 7.82 27.24
CA ILE A 162 16.68 6.84 26.19
C ILE A 162 18.17 6.47 26.18
N GLY A 163 18.50 5.19 26.04
CA GLY A 163 19.88 4.67 26.10
C GLY A 163 20.39 4.33 27.51
N GLU A 164 19.78 4.88 28.57
CA GLU A 164 20.08 4.51 29.97
C GLU A 164 19.05 3.53 30.56
N THR A 165 17.92 3.36 29.85
CA THR A 165 16.80 2.52 30.29
C THR A 165 16.91 1.12 29.71
N ARG A 166 16.84 0.11 30.57
CA ARG A 166 16.71 -1.30 30.17
C ARG A 166 15.27 -1.58 29.72
N ILE A 167 15.13 -2.15 28.52
CA ILE A 167 13.88 -2.65 27.94
C ILE A 167 13.79 -4.17 28.18
#